data_AF-A0A1G0SLU6-F1
#
_entry.id   AF-A0A1G0SLU6-F1
#
_cell.length_a   1.000
_cell.length_b   1.000
_cell.length_c   1.000
_cell.angle_alpha   90.00
_cell.angle_beta   90.00
_cell.angle_gamma   90.00
#
_symmetry.space_group_name_H-M   'P 1'
#
loop_
_entity.id
_entity.type
_entity.pdbx_description
1 polymer ?
#
loop_
_entity_poly.entity_id
_entity_poly.type
_entity_poly.pdbx_seq_one_letter_code
_entity_poly.pdbx_strand_id
1 'polypeptide(L)'
;MERLVRILATTAAYFASLVAIAVTTFFVVIFLAGPHAGLLPSWLEAAVLGIGWLVVVVLPLMLATKVWRRLGKSIPGKLET
;
A
#
# COMPACT_ATOMS: atom_id res chain seq x y z
N MET A 1 10.05 21.34 -13.97
CA MET A 1 10.71 20.07 -13.58
C MET A 1 10.23 19.53 -12.24
N GLU A 2 10.09 20.34 -11.19
CA GLU A 2 9.68 19.86 -9.84
C GLU A 2 8.36 19.07 -9.81
N ARG A 3 7.34 19.48 -10.57
CA ARG A 3 6.07 18.73 -10.69
C ARG A 3 6.27 17.34 -11.29
N LEU A 4 7.10 17.23 -12.32
CA LEU A 4 7.40 15.97 -13.02
C LEU A 4 8.14 14.99 -12.08
N VAL A 5 9.15 15.49 -11.35
CA VAL A 5 9.88 14.70 -10.35
C VAL A 5 8.94 14.21 -9.24
N ARG A 6 8.03 15.06 -8.77
CA ARG A 6 7.05 14.70 -7.73
C ARG A 6 6.04 13.65 -8.20
N ILE A 7 5.57 13.75 -9.45
CA ILE A 7 4.70 12.74 -10.08
C ILE A 7 5.46 11.42 -10.19
N LEU A 8 6.67 11.42 -10.75
CA LEU A 8 7.48 10.21 -10.91
C LEU A 8 7.80 9.54 -9.57
N ALA A 9 8.18 10.29 -8.54
CA ALA A 9 8.45 9.75 -7.21
C ALA A 9 7.20 9.15 -6.56
N THR A 10 6.03 9.76 -6.76
CA THR A 10 4.77 9.25 -6.22
C THR A 10 4.32 7.99 -6.95
N THR A 11 4.44 7.96 -8.28
CA THR A 11 4.16 6.79 -9.11
C THR A 11 5.10 5.64 -8.75
N ALA A 12 6.40 5.89 -8.61
CA ALA A 12 7.37 4.89 -8.19
C ALA A 12 7.05 4.33 -6.79
N ALA A 13 6.71 5.20 -5.83
CA ALA A 13 6.29 4.76 -4.51
C ALA A 13 5.00 3.93 -4.54
N TYR A 14 4.03 4.29 -5.38
CA TYR A 14 2.81 3.52 -5.57
C TYR A 14 3.10 2.13 -6.14
N PHE A 15 3.91 2.03 -7.20
CA PHE A 15 4.31 0.74 -7.77
C PHE A 15 5.12 -0.10 -6.78
N ALA A 16 6.08 0.49 -6.06
CA ALA A 16 6.83 -0.23 -5.03
C ALA A 16 5.90 -0.77 -3.92
N SER A 17 4.88 0.01 -3.54
CA SER A 17 3.86 -0.42 -2.58
C SER A 17 3.04 -1.59 -3.13
N LEU A 18 2.61 -1.53 -4.38
CA LEU A 18 1.89 -2.62 -5.04
C LEU A 18 2.73 -3.89 -5.12
N VAL A 19 4.02 -3.79 -5.46
CA VAL A 19 4.92 -4.95 -5.48
C VAL A 19 5.05 -5.57 -4.09
N ALA A 20 5.28 -4.74 -3.06
CA ALA A 20 5.40 -5.23 -1.68
C ALA A 20 4.12 -5.92 -1.20
N ILE A 21 2.95 -5.34 -1.50
CA ILE A 21 1.64 -5.91 -1.17
C ILE A 21 1.42 -7.20 -1.93
N ALA A 22 1.74 -7.25 -3.23
CA ALA A 22 1.58 -8.45 -4.04
C ALA A 22 2.44 -9.61 -3.51
N VAL A 23 3.70 -9.36 -3.20
CA VAL A 23 4.61 -10.35 -2.60
C VAL A 23 4.09 -10.81 -1.24
N THR A 24 3.70 -9.88 -0.39
CA THR A 24 3.17 -10.20 0.94
C THR A 24 1.89 -11.03 0.85
N THR A 25 0.95 -10.62 0.00
CA THR A 25 -0.33 -11.31 -0.22
C THR A 25 -0.10 -12.72 -0.78
N PHE A 26 0.84 -12.87 -1.73
CA PHE A 26 1.20 -14.17 -2.28
C PHE A 26 1.67 -15.15 -1.20
N PHE A 27 2.60 -14.73 -0.34
CA PHE A 27 3.06 -15.57 0.77
C PHE A 27 1.96 -15.82 1.79
N VAL A 28 1.21 -14.80 2.21
CA VAL A 28 0.10 -14.94 3.16
C VAL A 28 -0.93 -15.94 2.64
N VAL A 29 -1.33 -15.86 1.37
CA VAL A 29 -2.28 -16.78 0.74
C VAL A 29 -1.69 -18.19 0.67
N ILE A 30 -0.43 -18.38 0.28
CA ILE A 30 0.19 -19.72 0.29
C ILE A 30 0.23 -20.31 1.70
N PHE A 31 0.55 -19.51 2.72
CA PHE A 31 0.59 -19.97 4.11
C PHE A 31 -0.80 -20.33 4.65
N LEU A 32 -1.82 -19.50 4.37
CA LEU A 32 -3.19 -19.78 4.81
C LEU A 32 -3.86 -20.89 4.00
N ALA A 33 -3.71 -20.89 2.68
CA ALA A 33 -4.30 -21.87 1.77
C ALA A 33 -3.49 -23.18 1.66
N GLY A 34 -2.32 -23.25 2.28
CA GLY A 34 -1.53 -24.46 2.46
C GLY A 34 -2.25 -25.50 3.35
N PRO A 35 -1.54 -26.42 4.03
CA PRO A 35 -2.15 -27.55 4.77
C PRO A 35 -3.07 -27.15 5.94
N HIS A 36 -3.36 -25.86 6.12
CA HIS A 36 -4.18 -25.25 7.16
C HIS A 36 -5.49 -24.68 6.59
N ALA A 37 -5.83 -24.96 5.32
CA ALA A 37 -7.08 -24.53 4.67
C ALA A 37 -8.39 -24.99 5.36
N GLY A 38 -8.30 -25.69 6.50
CA GLY A 38 -9.43 -26.01 7.38
C GLY A 38 -9.21 -25.67 8.87
N LEU A 39 -8.14 -24.95 9.23
CA LEU A 39 -7.79 -24.60 10.62
C LEU A 39 -8.47 -23.31 11.11
N LEU A 40 -8.95 -22.46 10.20
CA LEU A 40 -9.65 -21.23 10.56
C LEU A 40 -11.16 -21.51 10.70
N PRO A 41 -11.78 -21.13 11.83
CA PRO A 41 -13.23 -21.12 11.95
C PRO A 41 -13.84 -20.26 10.83
N SER A 42 -14.93 -20.72 10.21
CA SER A 42 -15.57 -20.08 9.04
C SER A 42 -15.90 -18.60 9.21
N TRP A 43 -16.14 -18.13 10.45
CA TRP A 43 -16.38 -16.72 10.76
C TRP A 43 -15.10 -15.87 10.73
N LEU A 44 -13.95 -16.45 11.05
CA LEU A 44 -12.65 -15.77 10.98
C LEU A 44 -12.20 -15.63 9.52
N GLU A 45 -12.52 -16.60 8.69
CA GLU A 45 -12.16 -16.63 7.27
C GLU A 45 -12.73 -15.41 6.52
N ALA A 46 -14.02 -15.11 6.72
CA ALA A 46 -14.67 -13.95 6.11
C ALA A 46 -14.09 -12.61 6.59
N ALA A 47 -13.77 -12.51 7.89
CA ALA A 47 -13.18 -11.30 8.47
C ALA A 47 -11.75 -11.07 7.94
N VAL A 48 -10.92 -12.12 7.90
CA VAL A 48 -9.56 -12.06 7.35
C VAL A 48 -9.58 -11.72 5.88
N LEU A 49 -10.51 -12.27 5.09
CA LEU A 49 -10.65 -11.94 3.67
C LEU A 49 -11.00 -10.46 3.47
N GLY A 50 -11.98 -9.96 4.23
CA GLY A 50 -12.41 -8.56 4.17
C GLY A 50 -11.30 -7.59 4.57
N ILE A 51 -10.60 -7.88 5.66
CA ILE A 51 -9.46 -7.07 6.14
C ILE A 51 -8.30 -7.15 5.14
N GLY A 52 -8.01 -8.33 4.60
CA GLY A 52 -6.96 -8.53 3.60
C GLY A 52 -7.18 -7.65 2.37
N TRP A 53 -8.40 -7.64 1.82
CA TRP A 53 -8.76 -6.77 0.69
C TRP A 53 -8.65 -5.28 1.04
N LEU A 54 -9.09 -4.89 2.24
CA LEU A 54 -8.93 -3.52 2.73
C LEU A 54 -7.46 -3.12 2.77
N VAL A 55 -6.57 -3.97 3.30
CA VAL A 55 -5.13 -3.70 3.34
C VAL A 55 -4.56 -3.58 1.92
N VAL A 56 -4.92 -4.49 1.01
CA VAL A 56 -4.43 -4.48 -0.38
C VAL A 56 -4.79 -3.18 -1.10
N VAL A 57 -5.99 -2.64 -0.87
CA VAL A 57 -6.48 -1.42 -1.54
C VAL A 57 -6.04 -0.14 -0.83
N VAL A 58 -6.13 -0.10 0.50
CA VAL A 58 -5.94 1.14 1.28
C VAL A 58 -4.46 1.44 1.52
N LEU A 59 -3.64 0.42 1.79
CA LEU A 59 -2.23 0.62 2.11
C LEU A 59 -1.41 1.31 1.00
N PRO A 60 -1.54 0.96 -0.30
CA PRO A 60 -0.79 1.63 -1.37
C PRO A 60 -1.29 3.06 -1.59
N LEU A 61 -2.59 3.33 -1.43
CA LEU A 61 -3.16 4.69 -1.48
C LEU A 61 -2.63 5.56 -0.33
N MET A 62 -2.57 5.01 0.88
CA MET A 62 -2.02 5.71 2.04
C MET A 62 -0.53 6.03 1.85
N LEU A 63 0.26 5.08 1.35
CA LEU A 63 1.69 5.29 1.10
C LEU A 63 1.93 6.33 0.00
N ALA A 64 1.20 6.26 -1.12
CA ALA A 64 1.26 7.26 -2.18
C ALA A 64 0.86 8.66 -1.67
N THR A 65 -0.20 8.75 -0.88
CA THR A 65 -0.65 10.02 -0.28
C THR A 65 0.39 10.57 0.71
N LYS A 66 1.03 9.71 1.51
CA LYS A 66 2.09 10.09 2.45
C LYS A 66 3.34 10.60 1.73
N VAL A 67 3.75 9.96 0.64
CA VAL A 67 4.87 10.40 -0.21
C VAL A 67 4.55 11.73 -0.87
N TRP A 68 3.36 11.86 -1.47
CA TRP A 68 2.91 13.12 -2.09
C TRP A 68 2.87 14.28 -1.09
N ARG A 69 2.39 14.04 0.14
CA ARG A 69 2.34 15.04 1.22
C ARG A 69 3.73 15.41 1.73
N ARG A 70 4.64 14.45 1.92
CA ARG A 70 6.01 14.72 2.37
C ARG A 70 6.78 15.55 1.34
N LEU A 71 6.70 15.20 0.07
CA LEU A 71 7.34 15.96 -1.01
C LEU A 71 6.73 17.37 -1.19
N GLY A 72 5.45 17.55 -0.84
CA GLY A 72 4.82 18.87 -0.83
C GLY A 72 5.22 19.77 0.33
N LYS A 73 5.59 19.19 1.49
CA LYS A 73 6.08 19.94 2.66
C LYS A 73 7.54 20.39 2.51
N SER A 74 8.31 19.75 1.64
CA SER A 74 9.70 20.12 1.32
C SER A 74 9.83 21.34 0.40
N ILE A 75 8.74 22.06 0.11
CA ILE A 75 8.77 23.38 -0.53
C ILE A 75 8.40 24.47 0.51
N PRO A 76 9.24 24.74 1.53
CA PRO A 76 9.16 26.01 2.25
C PRO A 76 9.95 27.07 1.45
N GLY A 77 9.31 28.21 1.14
CA GLY A 77 10.05 29.42 0.74
C GLY A 77 9.84 29.93 -0.69
N LYS A 78 8.59 30.13 -1.13
CA LYS A 78 8.33 31.06 -2.25
C LYS A 78 7.06 31.89 -2.06
N LEU A 79 6.86 32.41 -0.84
CA LEU A 79 5.81 33.37 -0.50
C LEU A 79 6.31 34.42 0.52
N GLU A 80 7.53 34.90 0.34
CA GLU A 80 7.99 36.15 0.98
C GLU A 80 8.52 37.05 -0.14
N THR A 81 7.61 37.85 -0.69
CA THR A 81 7.87 39.08 -1.45
C THR A 81 7.15 40.20 -0.72
#